data_AF-A0A6A3B890-F1
#
_entry.id   AF-A0A6A3B890-F1
#
_cell.length_a   1.000
_cell.length_b   1.000
_cell.length_c   1.000
_cell.angle_alpha   90.00
_cell.angle_beta   90.00
_cell.angle_gamma   90.00
#
_symmetry.space_group_name_H-M   'P 1'
#
loop_
_entity.id
_entity.type
_entity.pdbx_description
1 polymer ?
#
loop_
_entity_poly.entity_id
_entity_poly.type
_entity_poly.pdbx_seq_one_letter_code
_entity_poly.pdbx_strand_id
1 'polypeptide(L)'
;MCCFPPNLAGHTCKHGYQHTEYGTALTWDDALQSSVRYFEHKSYNLFTCNSYSFVANCLNRLCYDGSMNWNMISVAVLLMLKGQWVDTMSIVRSFLPFTVVLCLGLVLVGWPFMAGLFSFSLLLLMWFLLGTYCAKTLLES
;
A
#
# COMPACT_ATOMS: atom_id res chain seq x y z
N MET A 1 -4.79 18.01 6.10
CA MET A 1 -3.94 18.41 4.94
C MET A 1 -2.92 19.41 5.47
N CYS A 2 -1.61 19.20 5.30
CA CYS A 2 -0.69 20.32 5.47
C CYS A 2 -1.03 21.32 4.35
N CYS A 3 -1.69 22.42 4.67
CA CYS A 3 -2.03 23.42 3.66
C CYS A 3 -0.73 24.08 3.23
N PHE A 4 -0.17 23.64 2.09
CA PHE A 4 0.91 24.39 1.46
C PHE A 4 0.31 25.64 0.83
N PRO A 5 0.60 26.84 1.35
CA PRO A 5 0.22 28.05 0.66
C PRO A 5 0.95 28.13 -0.69
N PRO A 6 0.42 28.89 -1.67
CA PRO A 6 1.12 29.17 -2.93
C PRO A 6 2.52 29.78 -2.73
N ASN A 7 2.78 30.31 -1.52
CA ASN A 7 4.04 30.93 -1.13
C ASN A 7 4.70 30.09 -0.02
N LEU A 8 5.60 29.18 -0.41
CA LEU A 8 6.26 28.22 0.50
C LEU A 8 7.04 28.88 1.66
N ALA A 9 7.46 30.14 1.51
CA ALA A 9 8.30 30.85 2.47
C ALA A 9 7.63 31.12 3.84
N GLY A 10 6.28 31.04 3.92
CA GLY A 10 5.53 31.26 5.16
C GLY A 10 5.06 29.98 5.88
N HIS A 11 5.42 28.80 5.40
CA HIS A 11 4.86 27.54 5.89
C HIS A 11 5.67 26.95 7.06
N THR A 12 5.10 26.98 8.27
CA THR A 12 5.62 26.30 9.47
C THR A 12 4.97 24.92 9.60
N CYS A 13 5.55 23.90 8.95
CA CYS A 13 5.09 22.51 9.14
C CYS A 13 5.78 21.85 10.33
N LYS A 14 5.01 21.10 11.13
CA LYS A 14 5.56 20.17 12.13
C LYS A 14 6.44 19.07 11.50
N HIS A 15 6.26 18.79 10.20
CA HIS A 15 6.97 17.75 9.44
C HIS A 15 8.06 18.31 8.50
N GLY A 16 8.60 19.50 8.77
CA GLY A 16 9.57 20.18 7.89
C GLY A 16 10.74 19.31 7.39
N TYR A 17 11.29 18.44 8.25
CA TYR A 17 12.35 17.51 7.86
C TYR A 17 11.88 16.41 6.87
N GLN A 18 10.68 15.86 7.07
CA GLN A 18 10.11 14.82 6.20
C GLN A 18 9.74 15.37 4.83
N HIS A 19 9.40 16.66 4.73
CA HIS A 19 9.21 17.35 3.45
C HIS A 19 10.50 17.44 2.61
N THR A 20 11.66 17.52 3.24
CA THR A 20 12.96 17.49 2.53
C THR A 20 13.24 16.11 1.93
N GLU A 21 12.81 15.04 2.62
CA GLU A 21 13.04 13.66 2.19
C GLU A 21 12.10 13.22 1.07
N TYR A 22 10.79 13.45 1.23
CA TYR A 22 9.79 13.05 0.23
C TYR A 22 9.58 14.09 -0.86
N GLY A 23 9.96 15.34 -0.64
CA GLY A 23 9.56 16.48 -1.45
C GLY A 23 8.16 17.01 -1.09
N THR A 24 7.86 18.22 -1.54
CA THR A 24 6.55 18.85 -1.38
C THR A 24 5.85 18.89 -2.73
N ALA A 25 4.59 18.45 -2.78
CA ALA A 25 3.76 18.59 -3.97
C ALA A 25 2.57 19.51 -3.66
N LEU A 26 2.32 20.47 -4.56
CA LEU A 26 1.24 21.45 -4.40
C LEU A 26 -0.10 20.94 -4.96
N THR A 27 -0.05 20.04 -5.94
CA THR A 27 -1.22 19.47 -6.59
C THR A 27 -1.09 17.95 -6.69
N TRP A 28 -2.23 17.26 -6.90
CA TRP A 28 -2.24 15.82 -7.14
C TRP A 28 -1.44 15.43 -8.40
N ASP A 29 -1.50 16.24 -9.46
CA ASP A 29 -0.75 15.98 -10.69
C ASP A 29 0.76 16.10 -10.47
N ASP A 30 1.19 17.11 -9.71
CA ASP A 30 2.60 17.30 -9.35
C ASP A 30 3.11 16.15 -8.46
N ALA A 31 2.31 15.73 -7.49
CA ALA A 31 2.63 14.57 -6.66
C ALA A 31 2.75 13.29 -7.49
N LEU A 32 1.82 13.08 -8.43
CA LEU A 32 1.80 11.93 -9.32
C LEU A 32 3.03 11.93 -10.23
N GLN A 33 3.32 13.03 -10.91
CA GLN A 33 4.47 13.15 -11.82
C GLN A 33 5.79 12.96 -11.07
N SER A 34 5.90 13.54 -9.87
CA SER A 34 7.07 13.40 -9.00
C SER A 34 7.26 11.96 -8.50
N SER A 35 6.17 11.28 -8.13
CA SER A 35 6.20 9.85 -7.78
C SER A 35 6.57 8.99 -8.99
N VAL A 36 6.08 9.28 -10.20
CA VAL A 36 6.46 8.56 -11.43
C VAL A 36 7.97 8.61 -11.63
N ARG A 37 8.57 9.81 -11.61
CA ARG A 37 10.03 9.98 -11.74
C ARG A 37 10.80 9.23 -10.65
N TYR A 38 10.29 9.21 -9.43
CA TYR A 38 10.93 8.51 -8.31
C TYR A 38 10.93 6.98 -8.47
N PHE A 39 9.89 6.41 -9.09
CA PHE A 39 9.76 4.96 -9.32
C PHE A 39 10.24 4.51 -10.71
N GLU A 40 10.44 5.41 -11.66
CA GLU A 40 10.84 5.09 -13.05
C GLU A 40 12.12 4.25 -13.13
N HIS A 41 13.09 4.51 -12.24
CA HIS A 41 14.34 3.77 -12.18
C HIS A 41 14.36 2.65 -11.13
N LYS A 42 13.24 2.39 -10.44
CA LYS A 42 13.15 1.33 -9.43
C LYS A 42 12.59 0.06 -10.04
N SER A 43 13.18 -1.08 -9.68
CA SER A 43 12.62 -2.38 -10.03
C SER A 43 11.32 -2.63 -9.27
N TYR A 44 10.31 -3.12 -9.99
CA TYR A 44 9.06 -3.54 -9.39
C TYR A 44 9.30 -4.76 -8.49
N ASN A 45 8.85 -4.68 -7.24
CA ASN A 45 8.86 -5.80 -6.31
C ASN A 45 7.49 -5.87 -5.64
N LEU A 46 6.82 -7.02 -5.80
CA LEU A 46 5.50 -7.29 -5.23
C LEU A 46 5.39 -6.93 -3.75
N PHE A 47 6.49 -7.05 -3.00
CA PHE A 47 6.51 -6.95 -1.54
C PHE A 47 7.00 -5.60 -1.00
N THR A 48 7.86 -4.90 -1.72
CA THR A 48 8.51 -3.66 -1.20
C THR A 48 8.37 -2.47 -2.13
N CYS A 49 8.22 -2.69 -3.43
CA CYS A 49 8.21 -1.67 -4.48
C CYS A 49 7.07 -1.96 -5.46
N ASN A 50 5.83 -1.91 -4.94
CA ASN A 50 4.62 -2.18 -5.71
C ASN A 50 3.77 -0.90 -5.87
N SER A 51 2.57 -1.06 -6.43
CA SER A 51 1.62 0.05 -6.61
C SER A 51 1.20 0.73 -5.30
N TYR A 52 1.12 -0.01 -4.19
CA TYR A 52 0.79 0.56 -2.88
C TYR A 52 1.95 1.39 -2.32
N SER A 53 3.21 1.00 -2.57
CA SER A 53 4.38 1.83 -2.25
C SER A 53 4.41 3.12 -3.07
N PHE A 54 3.96 3.06 -4.34
CA PHE A 54 3.79 4.24 -5.18
C PHE A 54 2.72 5.19 -4.62
N VAL A 55 1.54 4.68 -4.30
CA VAL A 55 0.45 5.48 -3.72
C VAL A 55 0.88 6.07 -2.37
N ALA A 56 1.57 5.31 -1.52
CA ALA A 56 2.09 5.80 -0.25
C ALA A 56 3.06 6.99 -0.45
N ASN A 57 3.95 6.91 -1.45
CA ASN A 57 4.85 8.01 -1.78
C ASN A 57 4.09 9.28 -2.23
N CYS A 58 3.06 9.10 -3.06
CA CYS A 58 2.20 10.21 -3.51
C CYS A 58 1.46 10.87 -2.32
N LEU A 59 0.88 10.06 -1.43
CA LEU A 59 0.18 10.55 -0.23
C LEU A 59 1.13 11.27 0.73
N ASN A 60 2.37 10.80 0.90
CA ASN A 60 3.39 11.47 1.70
C ASN A 60 3.76 12.84 1.11
N ARG A 61 3.99 12.93 -0.21
CA ARG A 61 4.29 14.20 -0.90
C ARG A 61 3.21 15.26 -0.72
N LEU A 62 1.95 14.83 -0.62
CA LEU A 62 0.79 15.68 -0.42
C LEU A 62 0.49 15.98 1.06
N CYS A 63 1.19 15.36 2.01
CA CYS A 63 0.82 15.37 3.42
C CYS A 63 -0.69 15.05 3.59
N TYR A 64 -1.13 13.96 2.95
CA TYR A 64 -2.53 13.55 2.97
C TYR A 64 -2.98 13.27 4.41
N ASP A 65 -4.14 13.82 4.76
CA ASP A 65 -4.68 13.81 6.13
C ASP A 65 -3.74 14.39 7.22
N GLY A 66 -2.78 15.26 6.83
CA GLY A 66 -1.82 15.81 7.79
C GLY A 66 -0.70 14.83 8.19
N SER A 67 -0.60 13.68 7.52
CA SER A 67 0.41 12.65 7.79
C SER A 67 1.36 12.48 6.60
N MET A 68 2.65 12.26 6.91
CA MET A 68 3.69 11.89 5.94
C MET A 68 4.32 10.52 6.24
N ASN A 69 3.61 9.70 7.05
CA ASN A 69 4.07 8.37 7.45
C ASN A 69 3.28 7.26 6.73
N TRP A 70 2.76 7.54 5.53
CA TRP A 70 2.10 6.55 4.70
C TRP A 70 3.11 5.51 4.23
N ASN A 71 2.76 4.25 4.43
CA ASN A 71 3.45 3.09 3.89
C ASN A 71 2.46 2.21 3.12
N MET A 72 2.99 1.26 2.33
CA MET A 72 2.18 0.35 1.53
C MET A 72 1.11 -0.40 2.36
N ILE A 73 1.41 -0.78 3.61
CA ILE A 73 0.47 -1.48 4.49
C ILE A 73 -0.67 -0.55 4.90
N SER A 74 -0.38 0.68 5.29
CA SER A 74 -1.39 1.69 5.64
C SER A 74 -2.29 2.03 4.46
N VAL A 75 -1.75 2.05 3.23
CA VAL A 75 -2.55 2.21 2.01
C VAL A 75 -3.43 0.99 1.78
N ALA A 76 -2.91 -0.23 1.99
CA ALA A 76 -3.70 -1.45 1.89
C ALA A 76 -4.85 -1.46 2.91
N VAL A 77 -4.59 -1.10 4.17
CA VAL A 77 -5.62 -0.96 5.21
C VAL A 77 -6.64 0.12 4.85
N LEU A 78 -6.17 1.27 4.34
CA LEU A 78 -7.05 2.35 3.88
C LEU A 78 -8.00 1.88 2.77
N LEU A 79 -7.49 1.14 1.78
CA LEU A 79 -8.28 0.56 0.71
C LEU A 79 -9.21 -0.55 1.20
N MET A 80 -8.82 -1.35 2.19
CA MET A 80 -9.71 -2.34 2.78
C MET A 80 -10.88 -1.71 3.56
N LEU A 81 -10.63 -0.59 4.25
CA LEU A 81 -11.65 0.07 5.07
C LEU A 81 -12.53 1.06 4.29
N LYS A 82 -11.96 1.77 3.30
CA LYS A 82 -12.65 2.82 2.54
C LYS A 82 -12.84 2.49 1.06
N GLY A 83 -12.34 1.34 0.59
CA GLY A 83 -12.53 0.90 -0.78
C GLY A 83 -14.00 0.69 -1.09
N GLN A 84 -14.43 1.22 -2.23
CA GLN A 84 -15.78 1.03 -2.73
C GLN A 84 -15.73 0.18 -4.00
N TRP A 85 -16.72 -0.69 -4.14
CA TRP A 85 -16.89 -1.47 -5.35
C TRP A 85 -17.55 -0.63 -6.44
N VAL A 86 -17.04 -0.74 -7.65
CA VAL A 86 -17.58 0.00 -8.81
C VAL A 86 -18.99 -0.52 -9.15
N ASP A 87 -19.18 -1.84 -9.09
CA ASP A 87 -20.46 -2.49 -9.37
C ASP A 87 -20.52 -3.91 -8.76
N THR A 88 -21.73 -4.44 -8.60
CA THR A 88 -21.94 -5.78 -8.03
C THR A 88 -21.35 -6.90 -8.91
N MET A 89 -21.28 -6.72 -10.23
CA MET A 89 -20.72 -7.71 -11.15
C MET A 89 -19.19 -7.78 -11.02
N SER A 90 -18.52 -6.68 -10.70
CA SER A 90 -17.10 -6.65 -10.34
C SER A 90 -16.82 -7.45 -9.07
N ILE A 91 -17.67 -7.36 -8.05
CA ILE A 91 -17.57 -8.20 -6.84
C ILE A 91 -17.61 -9.68 -7.23
N VAL A 92 -18.64 -10.08 -7.98
CA VAL A 92 -18.80 -11.48 -8.40
C VAL A 92 -17.60 -11.94 -9.20
N ARG A 93 -17.14 -11.16 -10.18
CA ARG A 93 -15.96 -11.51 -11.00
C ARG A 93 -14.69 -11.66 -10.17
N SER A 94 -14.50 -10.84 -9.13
CA SER A 94 -13.32 -10.92 -8.26
C SER A 94 -13.33 -12.15 -7.36
N PHE A 95 -14.49 -12.53 -6.80
CA PHE A 95 -14.56 -13.62 -5.82
C PHE A 95 -14.92 -14.99 -6.41
N LEU A 96 -15.67 -15.04 -7.51
CA LEU A 96 -16.14 -16.28 -8.14
C LEU A 96 -15.04 -17.32 -8.39
N PRO A 97 -13.89 -17.00 -9.03
CA PRO A 97 -12.86 -18.00 -9.28
C PRO A 97 -12.32 -18.60 -7.98
N PHE A 98 -12.13 -17.76 -6.96
CA PHE A 98 -11.67 -18.21 -5.64
C PHE A 98 -12.73 -19.08 -4.94
N THR A 99 -13.99 -18.66 -4.95
CA THR A 99 -15.10 -19.43 -4.36
C THR A 99 -15.24 -20.80 -5.02
N VAL A 100 -15.14 -20.90 -6.35
CA VAL A 100 -15.21 -22.18 -7.06
C VAL A 100 -14.08 -23.12 -6.64
N VAL A 101 -12.83 -22.63 -6.58
CA VAL A 101 -11.69 -23.43 -6.12
C VAL A 101 -11.87 -23.89 -4.66
N LEU A 102 -12.36 -23.01 -3.78
CA LEU A 102 -12.65 -23.38 -2.40
C LEU A 102 -13.71 -24.48 -2.31
N CYS A 103 -14.81 -24.36 -3.05
CA CYS A 103 -15.86 -25.36 -3.07
C CYS A 103 -15.35 -26.71 -3.60
N LEU A 104 -14.56 -26.72 -4.67
CA LEU A 104 -13.97 -27.95 -5.20
C LEU A 104 -13.01 -28.60 -4.21
N GLY A 105 -12.11 -27.82 -3.59
CA GLY A 105 -11.19 -28.36 -2.59
C GLY A 105 -11.91 -28.90 -1.35
N LEU A 106 -12.99 -28.24 -0.90
CA LEU A 106 -13.84 -28.74 0.17
C LEU A 106 -14.54 -30.07 -0.19
N VAL A 107 -15.08 -30.19 -1.40
CA VAL A 107 -15.77 -31.42 -1.82
C VAL A 107 -14.81 -32.59 -2.01
N LEU A 108 -13.61 -32.34 -2.56
CA LEU A 108 -12.65 -33.39 -2.90
C LEU A 108 -11.77 -33.82 -1.71
N VAL A 109 -11.43 -32.90 -0.82
CA VAL A 109 -10.45 -33.12 0.27
C VAL A 109 -11.05 -32.95 1.66
N GLY A 110 -12.11 -32.14 1.79
CA GLY A 110 -12.78 -31.87 3.06
C GLY A 110 -12.11 -30.77 3.90
N TRP A 111 -12.37 -30.80 5.20
CA TRP A 111 -11.85 -29.83 6.18
C TRP A 111 -10.32 -29.62 6.18
N PRO A 112 -9.47 -30.65 5.96
CA PRO A 112 -8.02 -30.48 5.93
C PRO A 112 -7.53 -29.47 4.88
N PHE A 113 -8.24 -29.33 3.76
CA PHE A 113 -7.89 -28.35 2.73
C PHE A 113 -8.03 -26.91 3.22
N MET A 114 -9.08 -26.59 3.99
CA MET A 114 -9.22 -25.26 4.62
C MET A 114 -8.12 -25.01 5.64
N ALA A 115 -7.83 -25.99 6.50
CA ALA A 115 -6.78 -25.87 7.50
C ALA A 115 -5.41 -25.64 6.86
N GLY A 116 -5.10 -26.37 5.78
CA GLY A 116 -3.88 -26.19 4.99
C GLY A 116 -3.80 -24.82 4.32
N LEU A 117 -4.86 -24.38 3.64
CA LEU A 117 -4.93 -23.08 2.99
C LEU A 117 -4.75 -21.93 4.00
N PHE A 118 -5.41 -22.01 5.15
CA PHE A 118 -5.28 -21.02 6.21
C PHE A 118 -3.87 -20.98 6.79
N SER A 119 -3.29 -22.15 7.10
CA SER A 119 -1.92 -22.26 7.62
C SER A 119 -0.90 -21.70 6.64
N PHE A 120 -1.00 -22.07 5.36
CA PHE A 120 -0.15 -21.55 4.30
C PHE A 120 -0.28 -20.03 4.15
N SER A 121 -1.50 -19.51 4.18
CA SER A 121 -1.76 -18.07 4.10
C SER A 121 -1.16 -17.30 5.28
N LEU A 122 -1.30 -17.83 6.50
CA LEU A 122 -0.67 -17.25 7.69
C LEU A 122 0.86 -17.27 7.61
N LEU A 123 1.45 -18.38 7.15
CA LEU A 123 2.91 -18.47 6.98
C LEU A 123 3.41 -17.46 5.95
N LEU A 124 2.72 -17.29 4.82
CA LEU A 124 3.06 -16.28 3.82
C LEU A 124 2.93 -14.86 4.37
N LEU A 125 1.84 -14.56 5.10
CA LEU A 125 1.63 -13.25 5.72
C LEU A 125 2.71 -12.95 6.77
N MET A 126 3.02 -13.91 7.63
CA MET A 126 4.06 -13.76 8.66
C MET A 126 5.44 -13.61 8.03
N TRP A 127 5.77 -14.42 7.02
CA TRP A 127 7.02 -14.28 6.26
C TRP A 127 7.12 -12.90 5.60
N PHE A 128 6.02 -12.43 5.00
CA PHE A 128 5.97 -11.14 4.34
C PHE A 128 6.14 -9.96 5.33
N LEU A 129 5.43 -9.99 6.45
CA LEU A 129 5.57 -8.98 7.50
C LEU A 129 6.98 -9.02 8.11
N LEU A 130 7.51 -10.19 8.43
CA LEU A 130 8.87 -10.32 8.96
C LEU A 130 9.90 -9.82 7.95
N GLY A 131 9.80 -10.21 6.68
CA GLY A 131 10.71 -9.74 5.63
C GLY A 131 10.65 -8.22 5.44
N THR A 132 9.46 -7.61 5.48
CA THR A 132 9.32 -6.16 5.28
C THR A 132 9.74 -5.33 6.50
N TYR A 133 9.54 -5.81 7.71
CA TYR A 133 9.94 -5.10 8.93
C TYR A 133 11.39 -5.40 9.32
N CYS A 134 11.83 -6.66 9.33
CA CYS A 134 13.19 -7.02 9.72
C CYS A 134 14.23 -6.68 8.65
N ALA A 135 13.93 -6.77 7.36
CA ALA A 135 14.91 -6.38 6.33
C ALA A 135 15.13 -4.86 6.31
N LYS A 136 14.12 -4.06 6.68
CA LYS A 136 14.31 -2.62 6.89
C LYS A 136 15.23 -2.35 8.09
N THR A 137 15.02 -3.03 9.21
CA THR A 137 15.90 -2.90 10.39
C THR A 137 17.35 -3.32 10.12
N LEU A 138 17.57 -4.34 9.27
CA LEU A 138 18.92 -4.81 8.91
C LEU A 138 19.61 -3.97 7.82
N LEU A 139 18.86 -3.25 6.99
CA LEU A 139 19.41 -2.33 5.97
C LEU A 139 19.73 -0.94 6.53
N GLU A 140 19.18 -0.58 7.68
CA GLU A 140 19.41 0.69 8.37
C GLU A 140 20.41 0.59 9.55
N SER A 141 21.01 -0.59 9.79
CA SER A 141 22.01 -0.85 10.85
C SER A 141 23.45 -0.86 10.35
#